data_AF-A0A536FZA9-F1
#
_entry.id   AF-A0A536FZA9-F1
#
_cell.length_a   1.000
_cell.length_b   1.000
_cell.length_c   1.000
_cell.angle_alpha   90.00
_cell.angle_beta   90.00
_cell.angle_gamma   90.00
#
_symmetry.space_group_name_H-M   'P 1'
#
loop_
_entity.id
_entity.type
_entity.pdbx_description
1 polymer ?
#
loop_
_entity_poly.entity_id
_entity_poly.type
_entity_poly.pdbx_seq_one_letter_code
_entity_poly.pdbx_strand_id
1 'polypeptide(L)'
;MTVRCGIAGWVDKSLIDSKLFYPLSVKTSGDRLRFYASQFSLVEVDSTYYGIPKPDSALAWAAQTPDDFTFDVKSFSLFTNHPTKPASLPPDIREGLPPKLLEKNVYLEYMPDDLLDETWDRFREAIEPLRAAGKLGAVFFQFPPWFLPSSRS
;
A
#
# COMPACT_ATOMS: atom_id res chain seq x y z
N MET A 1 14.76 -18.24 -15.94
CA MET A 1 13.51 -17.56 -15.53
C MET A 1 13.38 -17.74 -14.03
N THR A 2 13.23 -16.66 -13.27
CA THR A 2 13.10 -16.72 -11.81
C THR A 2 11.63 -16.63 -11.44
N VAL A 3 11.14 -17.54 -10.58
CA VAL A 3 9.79 -17.51 -10.02
C VAL A 3 9.90 -17.15 -8.54
N ARG A 4 9.13 -16.15 -8.09
CA ARG A 4 9.04 -15.72 -6.70
C ARG A 4 7.64 -16.02 -6.17
N CYS A 5 7.55 -16.43 -4.91
CA CYS A 5 6.29 -16.77 -4.26
C CYS A 5 6.15 -15.98 -2.95
N GLY A 6 4.92 -15.59 -2.64
CA GLY A 6 4.57 -14.81 -1.46
C GLY A 6 3.05 -14.72 -1.30
N ILE A 7 2.61 -13.98 -0.29
CA ILE A 7 1.20 -13.69 -0.02
C ILE A 7 0.98 -12.17 0.11
N ALA A 8 -0.29 -11.76 0.22
CA ALA A 8 -0.66 -10.40 0.54
C ALA A 8 -0.57 -10.14 2.05
N GLY A 9 0.37 -9.28 2.43
CA GLY A 9 0.57 -8.83 3.80
C GLY A 9 1.29 -9.83 4.72
N TRP A 10 1.97 -9.28 5.73
CA TRP A 10 2.61 -10.05 6.82
C TRP A 10 1.95 -9.79 8.18
N VAL A 11 0.92 -8.94 8.23
CA VAL A 11 0.16 -8.63 9.45
C VAL A 11 -1.30 -9.04 9.37
N ASP A 12 -1.64 -9.92 8.42
CA ASP A 12 -3.00 -10.45 8.31
C ASP A 12 -3.44 -11.13 9.62
N LYS A 13 -4.67 -10.83 10.04
CA LYS A 13 -5.21 -11.30 11.32
C LYS A 13 -5.37 -12.81 11.34
N SER A 14 -5.81 -13.42 10.24
CA SER A 14 -5.98 -14.88 10.17
C SER A 14 -4.63 -15.60 10.25
N LEU A 15 -3.60 -15.06 9.58
CA LEU A 15 -2.24 -15.56 9.65
C LEU A 15 -1.69 -15.48 11.08
N ILE A 16 -1.87 -14.35 11.76
CA ILE A 16 -1.43 -14.14 13.14
C ILE A 16 -2.19 -15.04 14.12
N ASP A 17 -3.52 -15.06 14.04
CA ASP A 17 -4.38 -15.76 14.98
C ASP A 17 -4.27 -17.29 14.83
N SER A 18 -3.87 -17.79 13.66
CA SER A 18 -3.59 -19.21 13.44
C SER A 18 -2.53 -19.76 14.40
N LYS A 19 -1.54 -18.94 14.76
CA LYS A 19 -0.33 -19.36 15.51
C LYS A 19 0.44 -20.51 14.84
N LEU A 20 0.20 -20.78 13.57
CA LEU A 20 0.84 -21.85 12.81
C LEU A 20 2.07 -21.37 12.04
N PHE A 21 2.06 -20.11 11.59
CA PHE A 21 3.11 -19.54 10.78
C PHE A 21 4.17 -18.80 11.61
N TYR A 22 3.75 -17.89 12.48
CA TYR A 22 4.68 -17.09 13.30
C TYR A 22 5.06 -17.81 14.61
N PRO A 23 6.36 -17.87 14.96
CA PRO A 23 6.79 -18.30 16.29
C PRO A 23 6.15 -17.44 17.38
N LEU A 24 5.89 -18.03 18.55
CA LEU A 24 5.23 -17.33 19.66
C LEU A 24 5.99 -16.10 20.15
N SER A 25 7.31 -16.01 19.91
CA SER A 25 8.14 -14.85 20.24
C SER A 25 7.97 -13.67 19.28
N VAL A 26 7.43 -13.88 18.08
CA VAL A 26 7.25 -12.85 17.05
C VAL A 26 5.95 -12.07 17.33
N LYS A 27 6.08 -10.81 17.76
CA LYS A 27 4.94 -10.00 18.24
C LYS A 27 4.69 -8.72 17.46
N THR A 28 5.73 -8.04 17.00
CA THR A 28 5.58 -6.74 16.32
C THR A 28 5.41 -6.92 14.81
N SER A 29 4.91 -5.89 14.12
CA SER A 29 4.86 -5.90 12.64
C SER A 29 6.26 -6.07 12.02
N GLY A 30 7.28 -5.41 12.58
CA GLY A 30 8.65 -5.56 12.11
C GLY A 30 9.24 -6.95 12.36
N ASP A 31 8.98 -7.56 13.52
CA ASP A 31 9.40 -8.95 13.77
C ASP A 31 8.73 -9.91 12.78
N ARG A 32 7.44 -9.69 12.50
CA ARG A 32 6.69 -10.49 11.52
C ARG A 32 7.26 -10.33 10.13
N LEU A 33 7.60 -9.11 9.70
CA LEU A 33 8.23 -8.88 8.40
C LEU A 33 9.58 -9.60 8.30
N ARG A 34 10.45 -9.48 9.33
CA ARG A 34 11.73 -10.19 9.38
C ARG A 34 11.55 -11.71 9.28
N PHE A 35 10.62 -12.26 10.07
CA PHE A 35 10.33 -13.69 10.02
C PHE A 35 9.77 -14.10 8.65
N TYR A 36 8.79 -13.36 8.13
CA TYR A 36 8.18 -13.59 6.83
C TYR A 36 9.23 -13.62 5.71
N ALA A 37 10.16 -12.67 5.71
CA ALA A 37 11.22 -12.55 4.72
C ALA A 37 12.28 -13.68 4.81
N SER A 38 12.25 -14.49 5.87
CA SER A 38 13.03 -15.73 5.94
C SER A 38 12.34 -16.93 5.28
N GLN A 39 11.03 -16.82 5.00
CA GLN A 39 10.20 -17.91 4.44
C GLN A 39 9.86 -17.67 2.97
N PHE A 40 9.63 -16.41 2.58
CA PHE A 40 9.26 -16.00 1.23
C PHE A 40 10.18 -14.89 0.71
N SER A 41 10.31 -14.78 -0.61
CA SER A 41 11.15 -13.77 -1.28
C SER A 41 10.34 -12.62 -1.90
N LEU A 42 9.02 -12.64 -1.72
CA LEU A 42 8.08 -11.65 -2.24
C LEU A 42 6.96 -11.42 -1.23
N VAL A 43 6.46 -10.18 -1.16
CA VAL A 43 5.20 -9.87 -0.51
C VAL A 43 4.42 -8.83 -1.31
N GLU A 44 3.10 -8.97 -1.32
CA GLU A 44 2.22 -7.89 -1.72
C GLU A 44 1.95 -7.00 -0.50
N VAL A 45 2.26 -5.71 -0.61
CA VAL A 45 1.84 -4.66 0.34
C VAL A 45 0.44 -4.22 -0.06
N ASP A 46 -0.56 -4.73 0.65
CA ASP A 46 -1.97 -4.42 0.42
C ASP A 46 -2.46 -3.24 1.28
N SER A 47 -1.80 -2.98 2.41
CA SER A 47 -2.13 -1.88 3.32
C SER A 47 -2.18 -0.50 2.66
N THR A 48 -1.38 -0.30 1.60
CA THR A 48 -1.33 0.93 0.80
C THR A 48 -2.64 1.24 0.09
N TYR A 49 -3.50 0.24 -0.15
CA TYR A 49 -4.85 0.44 -0.65
C TYR A 49 -5.71 1.26 0.31
N TYR A 50 -5.53 1.06 1.62
CA TYR A 50 -6.34 1.67 2.68
C TYR A 50 -5.80 3.01 3.19
N GLY A 51 -4.55 3.35 2.86
CA GLY A 51 -3.92 4.61 3.22
C GLY A 51 -2.48 4.67 2.73
N ILE A 52 -2.02 5.88 2.41
CA ILE A 52 -0.63 6.12 1.99
C ILE A 52 0.29 5.97 3.21
N PRO A 53 1.30 5.09 3.17
CA PRO A 53 2.23 4.94 4.29
C PRO A 53 3.15 6.15 4.38
N LYS A 54 3.78 6.35 5.54
CA LYS A 54 4.90 7.29 5.64
C LYS A 54 6.11 6.74 4.89
N PRO A 55 6.95 7.58 4.26
CA PRO A 55 8.20 7.13 3.64
C PRO A 55 9.09 6.34 4.60
N ASP A 56 9.15 6.74 5.88
CA ASP A 56 9.89 6.03 6.93
C ASP A 56 9.45 4.57 7.09
N SER A 57 8.17 4.26 6.86
CA SER A 57 7.67 2.88 6.90
C SER A 57 8.29 2.04 5.80
N ALA A 58 8.30 2.54 4.56
CA ALA A 58 8.90 1.86 3.42
C ALA A 58 10.42 1.72 3.56
N LEU A 59 11.08 2.76 4.08
CA LEU A 59 12.50 2.72 4.41
C LEU A 59 12.79 1.61 5.44
N ALA A 60 11.98 1.53 6.50
CA ALA A 60 12.11 0.50 7.52
C ALA A 60 11.85 -0.90 6.96
N TRP A 61 10.88 -1.09 6.04
CA TRP A 61 10.63 -2.37 5.39
C TRP A 61 11.80 -2.82 4.53
N ALA A 62 12.36 -1.92 3.72
CA ALA A 62 13.54 -2.20 2.91
C ALA A 62 14.74 -2.63 3.77
N ALA A 63 14.98 -1.93 4.89
CA ALA A 63 16.09 -2.24 5.79
C ALA A 63 15.93 -3.55 6.59
N GLN A 64 14.70 -4.01 6.80
CA GLN A 64 14.39 -5.20 7.60
C GLN A 64 14.35 -6.50 6.79
N THR A 65 14.52 -6.43 5.48
CA THR A 65 14.41 -7.58 4.57
C THR A 65 15.73 -7.85 3.84
N PRO A 66 16.01 -9.08 3.39
CA PRO A 66 17.18 -9.40 2.57
C PRO A 66 17.27 -8.56 1.30
N ASP A 67 18.47 -8.39 0.75
CA ASP A 67 18.72 -7.56 -0.43
C ASP A 67 17.95 -8.02 -1.67
N ASP A 68 17.72 -9.32 -1.80
CA ASP A 68 16.99 -9.91 -2.92
C ASP A 68 15.46 -9.99 -2.68
N PHE A 69 14.94 -9.49 -1.56
CA PHE A 69 13.51 -9.50 -1.25
C PHE A 69 12.74 -8.47 -2.09
N THR A 70 11.55 -8.84 -2.56
CA THR A 70 10.72 -7.97 -3.43
C THR A 70 9.41 -7.59 -2.74
N PHE A 71 9.01 -6.33 -2.92
CA PHE A 71 7.71 -5.80 -2.55
C PHE A 71 6.94 -5.43 -3.82
N ASP A 72 5.77 -6.05 -3.99
CA ASP A 72 4.76 -5.55 -4.91
C ASP A 72 3.78 -4.69 -4.13
N VAL A 73 3.43 -3.51 -4.64
CA VAL A 73 2.63 -2.53 -3.92
C VAL A 73 1.27 -2.37 -4.58
N LYS A 74 0.21 -2.52 -3.78
CA LYS A 74 -1.14 -2.20 -4.23
C LYS A 74 -1.32 -0.69 -4.32
N SER A 75 -1.85 -0.19 -5.42
CA SER A 75 -2.16 1.23 -5.52
C SER A 75 -3.18 1.67 -4.46
N PHE A 76 -3.05 2.92 -4.00
CA PHE A 76 -4.04 3.54 -3.12
C PHE A 76 -5.43 3.53 -3.78
N SER A 77 -6.47 3.26 -2.98
CA SER A 77 -7.85 3.06 -3.46
C SER A 77 -8.39 4.22 -4.30
N LEU A 78 -7.97 5.45 -4.00
CA LEU A 78 -8.36 6.63 -4.76
C LEU A 78 -7.98 6.49 -6.24
N PHE A 79 -6.77 6.01 -6.53
CA PHE A 79 -6.25 5.92 -7.90
C PHE A 79 -6.85 4.78 -8.72
N THR A 80 -7.64 3.92 -8.10
CA THR A 80 -8.29 2.79 -8.78
C THR A 80 -9.81 2.96 -8.89
N ASN A 81 -10.32 4.18 -8.75
CA ASN A 81 -11.76 4.51 -8.79
C ASN A 81 -12.60 3.77 -7.74
N HIS A 82 -11.97 3.33 -6.65
CA HIS A 82 -12.69 2.78 -5.50
C HIS A 82 -13.20 3.92 -4.60
N PRO A 83 -14.33 3.70 -3.90
CA PRO A 83 -14.77 4.61 -2.85
C PRO A 83 -13.71 4.70 -1.74
N THR A 84 -13.13 5.89 -1.57
CA THR A 84 -12.06 6.14 -0.59
C THR A 84 -12.62 6.91 0.59
N LYS A 85 -12.40 6.43 1.81
CA LYS A 85 -12.84 7.16 3.01
C LYS A 85 -12.00 8.44 3.16
N PRO A 86 -12.58 9.60 3.48
CA PRO A 86 -11.80 10.82 3.73
C PRO A 86 -10.68 10.61 4.77
N ALA A 87 -10.93 9.79 5.79
CA ALA A 87 -9.95 9.45 6.83
C ALA A 87 -8.73 8.65 6.34
N SER A 88 -8.76 8.09 5.13
CA SER A 88 -7.64 7.38 4.50
C SER A 88 -6.67 8.32 3.78
N LEU A 89 -7.07 9.58 3.54
CA LEU A 89 -6.23 10.60 2.93
C LEU A 89 -5.25 11.17 3.95
N PRO A 90 -4.07 11.65 3.51
CA PRO A 90 -3.19 12.46 4.35
C PRO A 90 -3.96 13.64 4.99
N PRO A 91 -3.71 13.99 6.27
CA PRO A 91 -4.50 14.97 6.99
C PRO A 91 -4.63 16.32 6.29
N ASP A 92 -3.55 16.81 5.70
CA ASP A 92 -3.47 18.06 4.95
C ASP A 92 -4.28 18.03 3.65
N ILE A 93 -4.21 16.95 2.89
CA ILE A 93 -5.07 16.75 1.71
C ILE A 93 -6.55 16.71 2.12
N ARG A 94 -6.85 16.00 3.20
CA ARG A 94 -8.21 15.89 3.74
C ARG A 94 -8.75 17.26 4.18
N GLU A 95 -7.94 18.08 4.83
CA GLU A 95 -8.32 19.43 5.28
C GLU A 95 -8.55 20.40 4.11
N GLY A 96 -7.86 20.17 2.97
CA GLY A 96 -8.09 20.91 1.73
C GLY A 96 -9.38 20.55 1.00
N LEU A 97 -10.07 19.45 1.35
CA LEU A 97 -11.27 19.01 0.64
C LEU A 97 -12.48 19.94 0.89
N PRO A 98 -13.31 20.16 -0.15
CA PRO A 98 -14.64 20.75 0.04
C PRO A 98 -15.47 19.99 1.10
N PRO A 99 -16.17 20.67 2.01
CA PRO A 99 -16.91 20.03 3.11
C PRO A 99 -17.86 18.90 2.68
N LYS A 100 -18.53 19.06 1.52
CA LYS A 100 -19.41 18.05 0.93
C LYS A 100 -18.74 16.70 0.64
N LEU A 101 -17.43 16.69 0.38
CA LEU A 101 -16.66 15.47 0.12
C LEU A 101 -16.22 14.79 1.42
N LEU A 102 -16.23 15.48 2.56
CA LEU A 102 -15.89 14.91 3.87
C LEU A 102 -17.02 14.06 4.46
N GLU A 103 -18.27 14.27 4.01
CA GLU A 103 -19.46 13.58 4.52
C GLU A 103 -19.67 12.19 3.88
N LYS A 104 -18.96 11.88 2.79
CA LYS A 104 -19.15 10.66 1.99
C LYS A 104 -17.80 10.06 1.58
N ASN A 105 -17.83 8.94 0.85
CA ASN A 105 -16.65 8.44 0.18
C ASN A 105 -16.22 9.40 -0.93
N VAL A 106 -14.92 9.63 -1.00
CA VAL A 106 -14.25 10.40 -2.04
C VAL A 106 -13.99 9.50 -3.24
N TYR A 107 -14.23 10.03 -4.43
CA TYR A 107 -13.88 9.40 -5.71
C TYR A 107 -12.90 10.30 -6.44
N LEU A 108 -12.01 9.69 -7.23
CA LEU A 108 -10.97 10.41 -7.98
C LEU A 108 -11.54 11.52 -8.86
N GLU A 109 -12.65 11.27 -9.54
CA GLU A 109 -13.32 12.24 -10.42
C GLU A 109 -13.81 13.52 -9.72
N TYR A 110 -13.92 13.51 -8.38
CA TYR A 110 -14.35 14.65 -7.59
C TYR A 110 -13.21 15.34 -6.84
N MET A 111 -11.98 14.82 -6.94
CA MET A 111 -10.82 15.46 -6.33
C MET A 111 -10.49 16.77 -7.07
N PRO A 112 -10.24 17.87 -6.35
CA PRO A 112 -9.58 19.03 -6.94
C PRO A 112 -8.20 18.63 -7.51
N ASP A 113 -7.86 19.15 -8.70
CA ASP A 113 -6.66 18.73 -9.45
C ASP A 113 -5.37 18.90 -8.64
N ASP A 114 -5.22 20.02 -7.93
CA ASP A 114 -4.07 20.32 -7.08
C ASP A 114 -3.91 19.33 -5.92
N LEU A 115 -5.01 18.95 -5.29
CA LEU A 115 -5.01 17.94 -4.23
C LEU A 115 -4.78 16.53 -4.78
N LEU A 116 -5.26 16.24 -5.98
CA LEU A 116 -5.04 14.95 -6.64
C LEU A 116 -3.56 14.78 -6.98
N ASP A 117 -2.93 15.80 -7.56
CA ASP A 117 -1.50 15.82 -7.86
C ASP A 117 -0.65 15.64 -6.58
N GLU A 118 -0.96 16.39 -5.51
CA GLU A 118 -0.29 16.22 -4.22
C GLU A 118 -0.50 14.80 -3.67
N THR A 119 -1.68 14.20 -3.83
CA THR A 119 -1.94 12.82 -3.38
C THR A 119 -1.08 11.81 -4.14
N TRP A 120 -0.91 11.98 -5.45
CA TRP A 120 -0.01 11.18 -6.27
C TRP A 120 1.44 11.32 -5.84
N ASP A 121 1.87 12.55 -5.58
CA ASP A 121 3.22 12.86 -5.14
C ASP A 121 3.53 12.19 -3.81
N ARG A 122 2.61 12.27 -2.84
CA ARG A 122 2.72 11.56 -1.56
C ARG A 122 2.82 10.06 -1.72
N PHE A 123 2.03 9.47 -2.61
CA PHE A 123 2.09 8.03 -2.84
C PHE A 123 3.42 7.61 -3.46
N ARG A 124 3.91 8.35 -4.45
CA ARG A 124 5.21 8.13 -5.09
C ARG A 124 6.35 8.25 -4.08
N GLU A 125 6.37 9.30 -3.27
CA GLU A 125 7.35 9.48 -2.19
C GLU A 125 7.31 8.37 -1.15
N ALA A 126 6.11 7.92 -0.80
CA ALA A 126 5.92 6.86 0.19
C ALA A 126 6.56 5.53 -0.23
N ILE A 127 6.59 5.21 -1.52
CA ILE A 127 7.14 3.95 -2.04
C ILE A 127 8.56 4.10 -2.60
N GLU A 128 9.03 5.33 -2.79
CA GLU A 128 10.36 5.63 -3.32
C GLU A 128 11.50 4.91 -2.58
N PRO A 129 11.49 4.76 -1.24
CA PRO A 129 12.53 3.99 -0.54
C PRO A 129 12.65 2.54 -1.02
N LEU A 130 11.54 1.90 -1.40
CA LEU A 130 11.57 0.54 -1.97
C LEU A 130 12.21 0.52 -3.34
N ARG A 131 11.90 1.52 -4.19
CA ARG A 131 12.49 1.67 -5.53
C ARG A 131 13.99 1.94 -5.44
N ALA A 132 14.39 2.88 -4.58
CA ALA A 132 15.79 3.25 -4.36
C ALA A 132 16.63 2.07 -3.81
N ALA A 133 16.04 1.22 -2.97
CA ALA A 133 16.67 0.00 -2.48
C ALA A 133 16.70 -1.15 -3.49
N GLY A 134 16.11 -1.00 -4.69
CA GLY A 134 16.00 -2.07 -5.68
C GLY A 134 15.00 -3.17 -5.31
N LYS A 135 14.09 -2.90 -4.37
CA LYS A 135 13.15 -3.88 -3.81
C LYS A 135 11.69 -3.68 -4.26
N LEU A 136 11.39 -2.63 -5.02
CA LEU A 136 10.06 -2.44 -5.62
C LEU A 136 9.94 -3.28 -6.90
N GLY A 137 9.07 -4.29 -6.89
CA GLY A 137 8.81 -5.16 -8.04
C GLY A 137 7.79 -4.55 -8.99
N ALA A 138 6.55 -4.42 -8.54
CA ALA A 138 5.47 -3.80 -9.29
C ALA A 138 4.62 -2.86 -8.41
N VAL A 139 3.95 -1.92 -9.07
CA VAL A 139 2.79 -1.21 -8.52
C VAL A 139 1.59 -1.62 -9.35
N PHE A 140 0.59 -2.24 -8.73
CA PHE A 140 -0.57 -2.74 -9.46
C PHE A 140 -1.86 -1.99 -9.13
N PHE A 141 -2.63 -1.77 -10.18
CA PHE A 141 -3.89 -1.04 -10.17
C PHE A 141 -5.03 -2.03 -10.29
N GLN A 142 -5.58 -2.46 -9.16
CA GLN A 142 -6.77 -3.29 -9.13
C GLN A 142 -7.99 -2.38 -9.19
N PHE A 143 -8.69 -2.36 -10.32
CA PHE A 143 -9.93 -1.62 -10.52
C PHE A 143 -11.16 -2.42 -10.05
N PRO A 144 -12.26 -1.75 -9.65
CA PRO A 144 -13.47 -2.44 -9.27
C PRO A 144 -14.14 -3.12 -10.46
N PRO A 145 -14.98 -4.15 -10.26
CA PRO A 145 -15.61 -4.89 -11.35
C PRO A 145 -16.58 -4.06 -12.20
N TRP A 146 -17.02 -2.89 -11.70
CA TRP A 146 -17.86 -1.94 -12.43
C TRP A 146 -17.06 -0.85 -13.17
N PHE A 147 -15.73 -0.89 -13.12
CA PHE A 147 -14.91 0.03 -13.90
C PHE A 147 -14.95 -0.37 -15.38
N LEU A 148 -15.37 0.57 -16.22
CA LEU A 148 -15.36 0.42 -17.67
C LEU A 148 -14.32 1.38 -18.25
N PRO A 149 -13.33 0.89 -19.03
CA PRO A 149 -12.40 1.75 -19.74
C PRO A 149 -13.15 2.73 -20.65
N SER A 150 -12.69 3.98 -20.68
CA SER A 150 -13.28 5.05 -21.47
C SER A 150 -12.17 5.89 -22.10
N SER A 151 -12.50 6.76 -23.04
CA SER A 151 -11.51 7.70 -23.61
C SER A 151 -10.99 8.75 -22.61
N ARG A 152 -11.53 8.76 -21.39
CA ARG A 152 -11.15 9.65 -20.28
C ARG A 152 -10.44 8.91 -19.14
N SER A 153 -10.21 7.60 -19.27
CA SER A 153 -9.56 6.76 -18.26
C SER A 153 -8.40 5.95 -18.79
#